data_AF-A0A9E5UN97-F1
#
_entry.id   AF-A0A9E5UN97-F1
#
_cell.length_a   1.000
_cell.length_b   1.000
_cell.length_c   1.000
_cell.angle_alpha   90.00
_cell.angle_beta   90.00
_cell.angle_gamma   90.00
#
_symmetry.space_group_name_H-M   'P 1'
#
loop_
_entity.id
_entity.type
_entity.pdbx_description
1 polymer ?
#
loop_
_entity_poly.entity_id
_entity_poly.type
_entity_poly.pdbx_seq_one_letter_code
_entity_poly.pdbx_strand_id
1 'polypeptide(L)'
;YTLRLHLTAPLDAVRGWALDFGDVKELFTPVFLALDHQPLHELPGVGDNDPASLARWIRAQAAPKLPQLDRIDLYETRGCGAILSWGEDGPALPI
;
A
#
# COMPACT_ATOMS: atom_id res chain seq x y z
N TYR A 1 -0.11 4.44 -12.54
CA TYR A 1 -0.68 3.69 -11.42
C TYR A 1 -1.28 4.64 -10.38
N THR A 2 -2.34 4.22 -9.71
CA THR A 2 -2.91 4.82 -8.50
C THR A 2 -2.80 3.79 -7.38
N LEU A 3 -2.08 4.14 -6.32
CA LEU A 3 -1.86 3.29 -5.14
C LEU A 3 -2.62 3.87 -3.94
N ARG A 4 -3.36 3.01 -3.23
CA ARG A 4 -3.97 3.35 -1.94
C ARG A 4 -3.53 2.37 -0.88
N LEU A 5 -3.09 2.91 0.25
CA LEU A 5 -2.77 2.15 1.45
C LEU A 5 -3.95 2.28 2.42
N HIS A 6 -4.45 1.15 2.87
CA HIS A 6 -5.44 1.08 3.94
C HIS A 6 -4.72 0.62 5.20
N LEU A 7 -4.94 1.34 6.29
CA LEU A 7 -4.28 1.09 7.57
C LEU A 7 -5.34 0.99 8.66
N THR A 8 -5.18 0.00 9.52
CA THR A 8 -6.01 -0.19 10.70
C THR A 8 -5.18 -0.05 11.96
N ALA A 9 -5.61 0.86 12.83
CA ALA A 9 -5.04 1.06 14.15
C ALA A 9 -6.12 1.56 15.11
N PRO A 10 -5.98 1.33 16.42
CA PRO A 10 -6.87 1.92 17.42
C PRO A 10 -6.87 3.45 17.32
N LEU A 11 -8.02 4.07 17.59
CA LEU A 11 -8.13 5.52 17.70
C LEU A 11 -7.31 6.02 18.90
N ASP A 12 -6.41 6.98 18.67
CA ASP A 12 -5.72 7.67 19.75
C ASP A 12 -6.72 8.59 20.49
N ALA A 13 -6.92 8.34 21.79
CA ALA A 13 -7.91 9.03 22.61
C ALA A 13 -7.58 10.52 22.86
N VAL A 14 -6.33 10.94 22.69
CA VAL A 14 -5.88 12.32 22.91
C VAL A 14 -5.83 13.07 21.58
N ARG A 15 -5.29 12.45 20.54
CA ARG A 15 -5.10 13.07 19.22
C ARG A 15 -6.36 13.02 18.35
N GLY A 16 -7.23 12.05 18.55
CA GLY A 16 -8.49 11.91 17.81
C GLY A 16 -8.34 11.31 16.40
N TRP A 17 -7.21 10.68 16.10
CA TRP A 17 -6.98 9.93 14.85
C TRP A 17 -6.30 8.59 15.12
N ALA A 18 -6.38 7.65 14.18
CA ALA A 18 -5.73 6.35 14.32
C ALA A 18 -4.21 6.44 14.09
N LEU A 19 -3.81 7.12 13.02
CA LEU A 19 -2.41 7.36 12.64
C LEU A 19 -2.29 8.75 12.01
N ASP A 20 -1.11 9.38 12.15
CA ASP A 20 -0.79 10.61 11.45
C ASP A 20 -0.41 10.30 9.99
N PHE A 21 -1.03 11.01 9.02
CA PHE A 21 -0.74 10.82 7.60
C PHE A 21 0.69 11.25 7.21
N GLY A 22 1.28 12.21 7.93
CA GLY A 22 2.67 12.64 7.76
C GLY A 22 3.64 11.50 8.07
N ASP A 23 3.49 10.89 9.24
CA ASP A 23 4.31 9.74 9.67
C ASP A 23 4.19 8.57 8.68
N VAL A 24 2.96 8.24 8.25
CA VAL A 24 2.73 7.18 7.26
C VAL A 24 3.45 7.49 5.95
N LYS A 25 3.39 8.75 5.48
CA LYS A 25 4.06 9.17 4.25
C LYS A 25 5.58 9.07 4.38
N GLU A 26 6.15 9.49 5.51
CA GLU A 26 7.59 9.37 5.76
C GLU A 26 8.06 7.91 5.78
N LEU A 27 7.34 7.05 6.50
CA LEU A 27 7.63 5.61 6.58
C LEU A 27 7.50 4.92 5.21
N PHE A 28 6.56 5.35 4.38
CA PHE A 28 6.34 4.82 3.03
C PHE A 28 7.26 5.41 1.95
N THR A 29 7.90 6.55 2.21
CA THR A 29 8.73 7.28 1.22
C THR A 29 9.76 6.41 0.50
N PRO A 30 10.50 5.49 1.16
CA PRO A 30 11.45 4.62 0.46
C PRO A 30 10.79 3.72 -0.60
N VAL A 31 9.58 3.21 -0.33
CA VAL A 31 8.83 2.38 -1.27
C VAL A 31 8.30 3.24 -2.41
N PHE A 32 7.78 4.43 -2.11
CA PHE A 32 7.32 5.37 -3.11
C PHE A 32 8.43 5.76 -4.10
N LEU A 33 9.62 6.12 -3.62
CA LEU A 33 10.74 6.53 -4.47
C LEU A 33 11.28 5.40 -5.35
N ALA A 34 11.17 4.14 -4.92
CA ALA A 34 11.52 2.98 -5.74
C ALA A 34 10.52 2.77 -6.90
N LEU A 35 9.31 3.31 -6.83
CA LEU A 35 8.26 3.13 -7.83
C LEU A 35 8.10 4.36 -8.73
N ASP A 36 8.12 5.55 -8.15
CA ASP A 36 7.81 6.79 -8.85
C ASP A 36 8.90 7.12 -9.89
N HIS A 37 8.46 7.31 -11.14
CA HIS A 37 9.34 7.56 -12.28
C HIS A 37 10.44 6.50 -12.50
N GLN A 38 10.26 5.27 -12.00
CA GLN A 38 11.21 4.17 -12.18
C GLN A 38 10.74 3.14 -13.21
N PRO A 39 11.65 2.49 -13.95
CA PRO A 39 11.34 1.33 -14.77
C PRO A 39 10.98 0.13 -13.89
N LEU A 40 9.70 -0.15 -13.71
CA LEU A 40 9.23 -1.19 -12.78
C LEU A 40 9.77 -2.60 -13.10
N HIS A 41 10.07 -2.89 -14.37
CA HIS A 41 10.64 -4.18 -14.79
C HIS A 41 12.08 -4.41 -14.32
N GLU A 42 12.76 -3.37 -13.84
CA GLU A 42 14.09 -3.47 -13.23
C GLU A 42 14.01 -3.66 -11.72
N LEU A 43 12.81 -3.61 -11.12
CA LEU A 43 12.65 -3.78 -9.68
C LEU A 43 12.99 -5.20 -9.25
N PRO A 44 13.96 -5.38 -8.34
CA PRO A 44 14.33 -6.70 -7.86
C PRO A 44 13.20 -7.32 -7.05
N GLY A 45 12.85 -8.56 -7.38
CA GLY A 45 11.84 -9.34 -6.66
C GLY A 45 10.39 -8.97 -6.98
N VAL A 46 10.14 -8.08 -7.95
CA VAL A 46 8.82 -7.97 -8.60
C VAL A 46 8.76 -9.10 -9.63
N GLY A 47 7.68 -9.91 -9.57
CA GLY A 47 7.48 -11.05 -10.48
C GLY A 47 7.21 -10.61 -11.92
N ASP A 48 6.05 -10.99 -12.48
CA ASP A 48 5.71 -10.71 -13.89
C ASP A 48 5.36 -9.24 -14.18
N ASN A 49 5.70 -8.30 -13.27
CA ASN A 49 5.39 -6.87 -13.36
C ASN A 49 3.90 -6.53 -13.53
N ASP A 50 3.02 -7.48 -13.23
CA ASP A 50 1.58 -7.25 -13.20
C ASP A 50 1.14 -6.51 -11.90
N PRO A 51 -0.06 -5.90 -11.87
CA PRO A 51 -0.54 -5.19 -10.69
C PRO A 51 -0.61 -6.03 -9.41
N ALA A 52 -0.91 -7.33 -9.49
CA ALA A 52 -0.96 -8.19 -8.29
C ALA A 52 0.46 -8.48 -7.77
N SER A 53 1.41 -8.77 -8.66
CA SER A 53 2.82 -8.96 -8.34
C SER A 53 3.43 -7.71 -7.72
N LEU A 54 3.12 -6.52 -8.27
CA LEU A 54 3.57 -5.25 -7.72
C LEU A 54 2.93 -4.96 -6.36
N ALA A 55 1.63 -5.21 -6.18
CA ALA A 55 0.96 -5.03 -4.88
C ALA A 55 1.57 -5.92 -3.77
N ARG A 56 1.92 -7.17 -4.09
CA ARG A 56 2.63 -8.07 -3.15
C ARG A 56 4.01 -7.55 -2.81
N TRP A 57 4.75 -7.03 -3.79
CA TRP A 57 6.06 -6.44 -3.57
C TRP A 57 5.96 -5.21 -2.66
N ILE A 58 5.02 -4.29 -2.94
CA ILE A 58 4.77 -3.10 -2.11
C ILE A 58 4.50 -3.50 -0.66
N ARG A 59 3.63 -4.50 -0.43
CA ARG A 59 3.37 -5.04 0.91
C ARG A 59 4.65 -5.52 1.57
N ALA A 60 5.46 -6.32 0.89
CA ALA A 60 6.68 -6.89 1.44
C ALA A 60 7.68 -5.79 1.87
N GLN A 61 7.78 -4.70 1.12
CA GLN A 61 8.65 -3.57 1.45
C GLN A 61 8.07 -2.67 2.56
N ALA A 62 6.76 -2.46 2.57
CA ALA A 62 6.10 -1.55 3.51
C ALA A 62 5.84 -2.17 4.88
N ALA A 63 5.46 -3.45 4.95
CA ALA A 63 5.01 -4.12 6.19
C ALA A 63 6.00 -4.03 7.37
N PRO A 64 7.34 -4.11 7.19
CA PRO A 64 8.28 -3.97 8.30
C PRO A 64 8.24 -2.60 9.00
N LYS A 65 7.85 -1.55 8.27
CA LYS A 65 7.77 -0.16 8.78
C LYS A 65 6.34 0.30 9.05
N LEU A 66 5.36 -0.33 8.41
CA LEU A 66 3.93 -0.04 8.52
C LEU A 66 3.16 -1.33 8.85
N PRO A 67 3.30 -1.88 10.08
CA PRO A 67 2.60 -3.10 10.48
C PRO A 67 1.07 -2.93 10.53
N GLN A 68 0.57 -1.69 10.58
CA GLN A 68 -0.85 -1.35 10.52
C GLN A 68 -1.46 -1.47 9.12
N LEU A 69 -0.63 -1.65 8.08
CA LEU A 69 -1.10 -1.82 6.71
C LEU A 69 -1.89 -3.13 6.58
N ASP A 70 -3.14 -3.05 6.15
CA ASP A 70 -4.06 -4.19 6.08
C ASP A 70 -4.53 -4.53 4.66
N ARG A 71 -4.44 -3.55 3.76
CA ARG A 71 -4.88 -3.66 2.38
C ARG A 71 -4.16 -2.66 1.49
N ILE A 72 -3.88 -3.10 0.26
CA ILE A 72 -3.37 -2.27 -0.83
C ILE A 72 -4.35 -2.34 -1.98
N ASP A 73 -4.74 -1.19 -2.51
CA ASP A 73 -5.34 -1.09 -3.83
C ASP A 73 -4.32 -0.53 -4.81
N LEU A 74 -4.09 -1.23 -5.92
CA LEU A 74 -3.20 -0.77 -6.98
C LEU A 74 -3.93 -0.83 -8.32
N TYR A 75 -4.19 0.33 -8.89
CA TYR A 75 -4.87 0.47 -10.17
C TYR A 75 -3.90 0.97 -11.23
N GLU A 76 -3.77 0.25 -12.34
CA GLU A 76 -3.03 0.73 -13.51
C GLU A 76 -3.82 1.85 -14.20
N THR A 77 -5.12 1.58 -14.42
CA THR A 77 -6.12 2.51 -14.94
C THR A 77 -7.40 2.40 -14.10
N ARG A 78 -8.34 3.34 -14.28
CA ARG A 78 -9.60 3.34 -13.51
C ARG A 78 -10.34 2.01 -13.69
N GLY A 79 -10.54 1.28 -12.60
CA GLY A 79 -11.27 -0.01 -12.60
C GLY A 79 -10.45 -1.21 -13.06
N CYS A 80 -9.18 -1.05 -13.44
CA CYS A 80 -8.27 -2.14 -13.79
C CYS A 80 -7.07 -2.15 -12.84
N GLY A 81 -6.91 -3.23 -12.08
CA GLY A 81 -5.89 -3.31 -11.05
C GLY A 81 -5.99 -4.56 -10.19
N ALA A 82 -5.35 -4.50 -9.03
CA ALA A 82 -5.38 -5.53 -8.00
C ALA A 82 -5.70 -4.93 -6.63
N ILE A 83 -6.46 -5.68 -5.83
CA ILE A 83 -6.67 -5.42 -4.41
C ILE A 83 -6.05 -6.59 -3.66
N LEU A 84 -5.14 -6.29 -2.73
CA LEU A 84 -4.57 -7.26 -1.81
C LEU A 84 -5.07 -6.91 -0.41
N SER A 85 -5.81 -7.82 0.22
CA SER A 85 -6.37 -7.63 1.57
C SER A 85 -5.93 -8.77 2.48
N TRP A 86 -5.49 -8.44 3.68
CA TRP A 86 -5.09 -9.40 4.72
C TRP A 86 -5.48 -8.96 6.15
N GLY A 87 -6.09 -7.79 6.30
CA GLY A 87 -6.75 -7.37 7.53
C GLY A 87 -8.02 -8.17 7.83
N GLU A 88 -8.47 -8.05 9.08
CA GLU A 88 -9.73 -8.65 9.56
C GLU A 88 -10.95 -7.96 8.94
N ASP A 89 -10.82 -6.67 8.64
CA ASP A 89 -11.80 -5.92 7.87
C ASP A 89 -11.65 -6.30 6.39
N GLY A 90 -12.52 -7.21 5.93
CA GLY A 90 -12.60 -7.61 4.52
C GLY A 90 -12.68 -6.41 3.58
N PRO A 91 -12.41 -6.59 2.27
CA PRO A 91 -12.32 -5.46 1.36
C PRO A 91 -13.63 -4.68 1.37
N ALA A 92 -13.59 -3.44 1.88
CA ALA A 92 -14.64 -2.46 1.62
C ALA A 92 -14.81 -2.38 0.10
N LEU A 93 -15.97 -2.86 -0.38
CA LEU A 93 -16.29 -2.86 -1.80
C LEU A 93 -16.13 -1.42 -2.31
N PRO A 94 -15.45 -1.20 -3.46
CA PRO A 94 -15.34 0.14 -4.01
C PRO A 94 -16.75 0.67 -4.29
N ILE A 95 -17.10 1.81 -3.67
CA ILE A 95 -18.26 2.65 -4.05
C ILE A 95 -18.06 3.28 -5.42
#